data_AF-A0A3D4XBC8-F1
#
_entry.id   AF-A0A3D4XBC8-F1
#
_cell.length_a   1.000
_cell.length_b   1.000
_cell.length_c   1.000
_cell.angle_alpha   90.00
_cell.angle_beta   90.00
_cell.angle_gamma   90.00
#
_symmetry.space_group_name_H-M   'P 1'
#
loop_
_entity.id
_entity.type
_entity.pdbx_description
1 polymer ?
#
loop_
_entity_poly.entity_id
_entity_poly.type
_entity_poly.pdbx_seq_one_letter_code
_entity_poly.pdbx_strand_id
1 'polypeptide(L)'
;PSSRGQMPVMPMTGFGVGAEAKNAEDAMRALEVMTSDEALKVYAETNKVISPSKNVEVECIEALKPLNDRIQENIYVLGANASMKMEQWGNTCQVVRELLNGATVDECMAEFDRLQEESNSSDR
;
A
#
# COMPACT_ATOMS: atom_id res chain seq x y z
N PRO A 1 18.31 1.15 11.02
CA PRO A 1 17.17 0.18 11.06
C PRO A 1 16.34 0.40 12.33
N SER A 2 15.02 0.15 12.29
CA SER A 2 14.17 0.27 13.49
C SER A 2 14.53 -0.79 14.53
N SER A 3 14.13 -0.59 15.80
CA SER A 3 14.27 -1.60 16.86
C SER A 3 13.45 -2.87 16.61
N ARG A 4 12.55 -2.86 15.63
CA ARG A 4 11.69 -3.99 15.23
C ARG A 4 12.30 -4.84 14.11
N GLY A 5 13.51 -4.51 13.65
CA GLY A 5 14.17 -5.23 12.56
C GLY A 5 13.56 -4.93 11.19
N GLN A 6 13.64 -5.90 10.28
CA GLN A 6 13.03 -5.79 8.95
C GLN A 6 11.50 -5.82 9.07
N MET A 7 10.85 -4.85 8.45
CA MET A 7 9.40 -4.71 8.45
C MET A 7 8.89 -4.83 7.01
N PRO A 8 7.97 -5.77 6.70
CA PRO A 8 7.35 -5.84 5.40
C PRO A 8 6.56 -4.56 5.10
N VAL A 9 6.63 -4.11 3.85
CA VAL A 9 5.76 -3.06 3.32
C VAL A 9 4.48 -3.72 2.82
N MET A 10 3.36 -3.43 3.46
CA MET A 10 2.07 -4.03 3.13
C MET A 10 1.26 -3.09 2.22
N PRO A 11 0.94 -3.50 0.97
CA PRO A 11 -0.06 -2.81 0.18
C PRO A 11 -1.45 -3.14 0.72
N MET A 12 -2.31 -2.12 0.82
CA MET A 12 -3.73 -2.28 1.17
C MET A 12 -4.58 -2.00 -0.06
N THR A 13 -5.48 -2.92 -0.38
CA THR A 13 -6.52 -2.69 -1.39
C THR A 13 -7.80 -2.28 -0.68
N GLY A 14 -8.41 -1.20 -1.16
CA GLY A 14 -9.67 -0.70 -0.63
C GLY A 14 -10.49 -0.04 -1.73
N PHE A 15 -11.74 0.26 -1.40
CA PHE A 15 -12.65 0.98 -2.27
C PHE A 15 -12.90 2.38 -1.71
N GLY A 16 -13.15 3.34 -2.61
CA GLY A 16 -13.60 4.68 -2.26
C GLY A 16 -14.80 5.05 -3.10
N VAL A 17 -15.75 5.76 -2.50
CA VAL A 17 -16.84 6.43 -3.23
C VAL A 17 -16.40 7.85 -3.53
N GLY A 18 -16.48 8.26 -4.80
CA GLY A 18 -16.12 9.61 -5.19
C GLY A 18 -16.99 10.65 -4.48
N ALA A 19 -16.37 11.71 -3.96
CA ALA A 19 -17.07 12.73 -3.17
C ALA A 19 -18.24 13.40 -3.92
N GLU A 20 -18.17 13.46 -5.25
CA GLU A 20 -19.18 14.04 -6.14
C GLU A 20 -19.93 12.98 -6.97
N ALA A 21 -19.96 11.73 -6.52
CA ALA A 21 -20.61 10.66 -7.26
C ALA A 21 -22.13 10.92 -7.40
N LYS A 22 -22.63 10.94 -8.65
CA LYS A 22 -24.06 11.14 -8.95
C LYS A 22 -24.97 10.12 -8.25
N ASN A 23 -24.47 8.90 -8.05
CA ASN A 23 -25.18 7.78 -7.41
C ASN A 23 -24.47 7.36 -6.11
N ALA A 24 -24.04 8.33 -5.29
CA ALA A 24 -23.24 8.05 -4.08
C ALA A 24 -23.91 7.08 -3.10
N GLU A 25 -25.23 7.19 -2.92
CA GLU A 25 -25.99 6.30 -2.02
C GLU A 25 -26.02 4.85 -2.52
N ASP A 26 -26.26 4.64 -3.81
CA ASP A 26 -26.21 3.30 -4.41
C ASP A 26 -24.80 2.72 -4.33
N ALA A 27 -23.77 3.54 -4.58
CA ALA A 27 -22.38 3.12 -4.48
C ALA A 27 -22.02 2.72 -3.03
N MET A 28 -22.53 3.44 -2.03
CA MET A 28 -22.32 3.09 -0.62
C MET A 28 -23.02 1.78 -0.26
N ARG A 29 -24.28 1.58 -0.69
CA ARG A 29 -25.00 0.31 -0.49
C ARG A 29 -24.28 -0.87 -1.14
N ALA A 30 -23.73 -0.68 -2.35
CA ALA A 30 -22.92 -1.71 -3.00
C ALA A 30 -21.65 -2.02 -2.18
N LEU A 31 -20.98 -0.98 -1.66
CA LEU A 31 -19.78 -1.14 -0.86
C LEU A 31 -20.05 -1.89 0.45
N GLU A 32 -21.17 -1.62 1.12
CA GLU A 32 -21.62 -2.35 2.32
C GLU A 32 -21.74 -3.86 2.05
N VAL A 33 -22.32 -4.25 0.90
CA VAL A 33 -22.42 -5.67 0.51
C VAL A 33 -21.04 -6.25 0.19
N MET A 34 -20.21 -5.54 -0.60
CA MET A 34 -18.88 -6.01 -1.00
C MET A 34 -17.91 -6.17 0.18
N THR A 35 -18.12 -5.42 1.25
CA THR A 35 -17.30 -5.44 2.46
C THR A 35 -17.94 -6.21 3.62
N SER A 36 -19.04 -6.92 3.36
CA SER A 36 -19.63 -7.82 4.36
C SER A 36 -18.67 -8.96 4.68
N ASP A 37 -18.79 -9.54 5.88
CA ASP A 37 -17.93 -10.64 6.31
C ASP A 37 -18.08 -11.86 5.38
N GLU A 38 -19.28 -12.12 4.86
CA GLU A 38 -19.53 -13.18 3.88
C GLU A 38 -18.81 -12.92 2.56
N ALA A 39 -18.91 -11.71 2.03
CA ALA A 39 -18.27 -11.32 0.77
C ALA A 39 -16.73 -11.34 0.91
N LEU A 40 -16.21 -10.81 2.01
CA LEU A 40 -14.76 -10.82 2.31
C LEU A 40 -14.24 -12.24 2.51
N LYS A 41 -15.01 -13.14 3.12
CA LYS A 41 -14.65 -14.56 3.23
C LYS A 41 -14.52 -15.20 1.86
N VAL A 42 -15.53 -15.04 1.00
CA VAL A 42 -15.51 -15.57 -0.38
C VAL A 42 -14.31 -14.99 -1.15
N TYR A 43 -14.07 -13.68 -1.04
CA TYR A 43 -12.93 -13.02 -1.68
C TYR A 43 -11.60 -13.60 -1.22
N ALA A 44 -11.39 -13.73 0.10
CA ALA A 44 -10.13 -14.21 0.67
C ALA A 44 -9.87 -15.69 0.33
N GLU A 45 -10.88 -16.54 0.43
CA GLU A 45 -10.80 -17.97 0.09
C GLU A 45 -10.52 -18.20 -1.40
N THR A 46 -11.15 -17.40 -2.27
CA THR A 46 -11.00 -17.50 -3.73
C THR A 46 -9.63 -17.03 -4.18
N ASN A 47 -9.19 -15.87 -3.70
CA ASN A 47 -7.94 -15.24 -4.15
C ASN A 47 -6.71 -15.70 -3.36
N LYS A 48 -6.89 -16.49 -2.30
CA LYS A 48 -5.82 -16.94 -1.41
C LYS A 48 -5.01 -15.78 -0.83
N VAL A 49 -5.72 -14.74 -0.37
CA VAL A 49 -5.14 -13.54 0.24
C VAL A 49 -5.36 -13.52 1.75
N ILE A 50 -4.56 -12.74 2.46
CA ILE A 50 -4.79 -12.44 3.88
C ILE A 50 -6.02 -11.54 3.98
N SER A 51 -7.02 -11.97 4.75
CA SER A 51 -8.25 -11.21 4.94
C SER A 51 -7.97 -9.86 5.62
N PRO A 52 -8.56 -8.75 5.13
CA PRO A 52 -8.44 -7.44 5.79
C PRO A 52 -9.42 -7.27 6.96
N SER A 53 -10.39 -8.18 7.14
CA SER A 53 -11.37 -8.12 8.24
C SER A 53 -10.87 -8.91 9.45
N LYS A 54 -10.92 -8.27 10.63
CA LYS A 54 -10.67 -8.94 11.92
C LYS A 54 -11.71 -10.00 12.28
N ASN A 55 -12.88 -9.99 11.62
CA ASN A 55 -13.97 -10.94 11.87
C ASN A 55 -13.88 -12.17 10.96
N VAL A 56 -13.08 -12.09 9.89
CA VAL A 56 -13.00 -13.13 8.86
C VAL A 56 -11.59 -13.70 8.84
N GLU A 57 -11.46 -14.91 9.37
CA GLU A 57 -10.24 -15.69 9.27
C GLU A 57 -10.45 -16.85 8.28
N VAL A 58 -9.49 -17.03 7.39
CA VAL A 58 -9.49 -18.08 6.36
C VAL A 58 -8.17 -18.82 6.39
N GLU A 59 -8.14 -20.02 5.82
CA GLU A 59 -6.89 -20.78 5.74
C GLU A 59 -5.84 -20.02 4.91
N CYS A 60 -4.76 -19.64 5.59
CA CYS A 60 -3.62 -18.99 4.95
C CYS A 60 -2.74 -20.04 4.26
N ILE A 61 -2.53 -19.87 2.95
CA ILE A 61 -1.64 -20.75 2.18
C ILE A 61 -0.21 -20.67 2.72
N GLU A 62 0.54 -21.76 2.58
CA GLU A 62 1.90 -21.87 3.13
C GLU A 62 2.82 -20.72 2.72
N ALA A 63 2.75 -20.30 1.45
CA ALA A 63 3.58 -19.20 0.93
C ALA A 63 3.33 -17.84 1.61
N LEU A 64 2.15 -17.62 2.21
CA LEU A 64 1.79 -16.37 2.86
C LEU A 64 1.96 -16.39 4.39
N LYS A 65 2.18 -17.57 4.99
CA LYS A 65 2.34 -17.69 6.45
C LYS A 65 3.42 -16.76 7.02
N PRO A 66 4.64 -16.65 6.43
CA PRO A 66 5.67 -15.77 6.99
C PRO A 66 5.26 -14.28 7.03
N LEU A 67 4.45 -13.83 6.06
CA LEU A 67 3.91 -12.47 6.05
C LEU A 67 2.76 -12.32 7.06
N ASN A 68 1.86 -13.31 7.11
CA ASN A 68 0.73 -13.29 8.04
C ASN A 68 1.19 -13.23 9.50
N ASP A 69 2.19 -14.03 9.89
CA ASP A 69 2.74 -14.04 11.25
C ASP A 69 3.22 -12.65 11.67
N ARG A 70 3.94 -11.94 10.78
CA ARG A 70 4.39 -10.56 11.01
C ARG A 70 3.23 -9.57 11.16
N ILE A 71 2.16 -9.76 10.40
CA ILE A 71 0.95 -8.93 10.49
C ILE A 71 0.26 -9.15 11.84
N GLN A 72 0.12 -10.41 12.29
CA GLN A 72 -0.46 -10.74 13.59
C GLN A 72 0.36 -10.18 14.77
N GLU A 73 1.68 -10.10 14.61
CA GLU A 73 2.59 -9.44 15.57
C GLU A 73 2.59 -7.90 15.48
N ASN A 74 1.81 -7.30 14.57
CA ASN A 74 1.83 -5.86 14.27
C ASN A 74 3.21 -5.33 13.85
N ILE A 75 3.96 -6.14 13.09
CA ILE A 75 5.28 -5.82 12.54
C ILE A 75 5.16 -5.64 11.02
N TYR A 76 4.71 -4.46 10.60
CA TYR A 76 4.64 -4.07 9.19
C TYR A 76 4.57 -2.54 9.07
N VAL A 77 4.84 -2.02 7.88
CA VAL A 77 4.54 -0.64 7.51
C VAL A 77 3.52 -0.62 6.38
N LEU A 78 2.65 0.39 6.37
CA LEU A 78 1.72 0.58 5.26
C LEU A 78 2.48 1.15 4.06
N GLY A 79 2.24 0.59 2.87
CA GLY A 79 2.79 1.09 1.60
C GLY A 79 2.11 2.38 1.10
N ALA A 80 1.64 3.23 2.00
CA ALA A 80 0.96 4.48 1.68
C ALA A 80 1.28 5.53 2.75
N ASN A 81 1.50 6.77 2.31
CA ASN A 81 1.71 7.92 3.18
C ASN A 81 0.87 9.09 2.65
N ALA A 82 -0.26 9.38 3.32
CA ALA A 82 -1.16 10.46 2.91
C ALA A 82 -0.54 11.87 3.05
N SER A 83 0.57 12.00 3.79
CA SER A 83 1.30 13.26 3.97
C SER A 83 2.47 13.41 2.97
N MET A 84 2.71 12.41 2.12
CA MET A 84 3.70 12.46 1.05
C MET A 84 3.23 13.45 -0.03
N LYS A 85 4.04 14.47 -0.31
CA LYS A 85 3.76 15.47 -1.36
C LYS A 85 4.37 15.11 -2.71
N MET A 86 5.52 14.45 -2.69
CA MET A 86 6.22 14.02 -3.89
C MET A 86 5.42 12.90 -4.58
N GLU A 87 5.22 13.02 -5.89
CA GLU A 87 4.78 11.89 -6.70
C GLU A 87 5.89 10.82 -6.67
N GLN A 88 5.62 9.67 -6.05
CA GLN A 88 6.70 8.71 -5.79
C GLN A 88 6.96 7.75 -6.95
N TRP A 89 5.93 7.29 -7.65
CA TRP A 89 6.05 6.12 -8.53
C TRP A 89 6.68 6.48 -9.86
N GLY A 90 6.24 7.59 -10.47
CA GLY A 90 6.84 8.12 -11.69
C GLY A 90 8.28 8.55 -11.47
N ASN A 91 8.55 9.29 -10.39
CA ASN A 91 9.91 9.70 -10.02
C ASN A 91 10.83 8.49 -9.75
N THR A 92 10.35 7.48 -9.01
CA THR A 92 11.12 6.24 -8.79
C THR A 92 11.43 5.53 -10.11
N CYS A 93 10.47 5.46 -11.04
CA CYS A 93 10.70 4.88 -12.36
C CYS A 93 11.81 5.61 -13.14
N GLN A 94 11.91 6.93 -13.00
CA GLN A 94 12.94 7.72 -13.67
C GLN A 94 14.32 7.46 -13.05
N VAL A 95 14.43 7.55 -11.72
CA VAL A 95 15.70 7.32 -11.00
C VAL A 95 16.22 5.89 -11.22
N VAL A 96 15.34 4.88 -11.19
CA VAL A 96 15.74 3.49 -11.51
C VAL A 96 16.24 3.36 -12.94
N ARG A 97 15.69 4.11 -13.90
CA ARG A 97 16.19 4.11 -15.27
C ARG A 97 17.60 4.70 -15.35
N GLU A 98 17.90 5.75 -14.58
CA GLU A 98 19.25 6.30 -14.49
C GLU A 98 20.24 5.32 -13.89
N LEU A 99 19.86 4.64 -12.80
CA LEU A 99 20.64 3.57 -12.19
C LEU A 99 20.96 2.46 -13.21
N LEU A 100 19.96 2.01 -13.96
CA LEU A 100 20.13 0.99 -15.01
C LEU A 100 21.00 1.47 -16.18
N ASN A 101 21.09 2.79 -16.41
CA ASN A 101 21.96 3.40 -17.41
C ASN A 101 23.39 3.68 -16.89
N GLY A 102 23.68 3.32 -15.64
CA GLY A 102 25.03 3.38 -15.06
C GLY A 102 25.26 4.51 -14.05
N ALA A 103 24.21 5.25 -13.65
CA ALA A 103 24.32 6.14 -12.50
C ALA A 103 24.67 5.33 -11.24
N THR A 104 25.38 5.96 -10.32
CA THR A 104 25.68 5.36 -9.01
C THR A 104 24.47 5.44 -8.09
N VAL A 105 24.44 4.58 -7.08
CA VAL A 105 23.40 4.65 -6.04
C VAL A 105 23.39 6.03 -5.37
N ASP A 106 24.56 6.62 -5.10
CA ASP A 106 24.67 7.93 -4.45
C ASP A 106 24.06 9.06 -5.31
N GLU A 107 24.29 9.05 -6.63
CA GLU A 107 23.66 10.00 -7.56
C GLU A 107 22.14 9.85 -7.58
N CYS A 108 21.65 8.61 -7.63
CA CYS A 108 20.21 8.32 -7.58
C CYS A 108 19.56 8.79 -6.26
N MET A 109 20.25 8.60 -5.13
CA MET A 109 19.75 9.05 -3.84
C MET A 109 19.76 10.58 -3.72
N ALA A 110 20.79 11.25 -4.24
CA ALA A 110 20.84 12.71 -4.30
C ALA A 110 19.71 13.29 -5.16
N GLU A 111 19.35 12.62 -6.26
CA GLU A 111 18.22 13.03 -7.10
C GLU A 111 16.87 12.86 -6.37
N PHE A 112 16.68 11.77 -5.62
CA PHE A 112 15.51 11.62 -4.75
C PHE A 112 15.41 12.72 -3.69
N ASP A 113 16.52 13.05 -3.03
CA ASP A 113 16.56 14.12 -2.03
C ASP A 113 16.15 15.46 -2.65
N ARG A 114 16.69 15.79 -3.84
CA ARG A 114 16.32 17.00 -4.59
C ARG A 114 14.82 17.05 -4.92
N LEU A 115 14.27 15.97 -5.49
CA LEU A 115 12.85 15.88 -5.85
C LEU A 115 11.93 16.01 -4.63
N GLN A 116 12.34 15.43 -3.51
CA GLN A 116 11.63 15.50 -2.24
C GLN A 116 11.66 16.91 -1.65
N GLU A 117 12.80 17.59 -1.69
CA GLU A 117 12.95 18.99 -1.28
C GLU A 117 12.09 19.93 -2.11
N GLU A 118 12.10 19.79 -3.44
CA GLU A 118 11.29 20.59 -4.36
C GLU A 118 9.80 20.46 -4.05
N SER A 119 9.31 19.22 -3.92
CA SER A 119 7.92 18.91 -3.59
C SER A 119 7.48 19.46 -2.22
N ASN A 120 8.41 19.60 -1.29
CA ASN A 120 8.14 20.17 0.03
C ASN A 120 8.22 21.70 0.04
N SER A 121 8.99 22.29 -0.87
CA SER A 121 9.21 23.74 -0.97
C SER A 121 8.12 24.49 -1.73
N SER A 122 7.33 23.80 -2.57
CA SER A 122 6.29 24.41 -3.42
C SER A 122 5.09 25.03 -2.67
N ASP A 123 5.06 24.93 -1.34
CA ASP A 123 4.05 25.51 -0.46
C ASP A 123 4.52 26.80 0.27
N ARG A 124 5.67 27.37 -0.10
CA ARG A 124 6.16 28.66 0.42
C ARG A 124 5.93 29.81 -0.54
#